data_AF-A0A397SCG4-F1
#
_entry.id   AF-A0A397SCG4-F1
#
_cell.length_a   1.000
_cell.length_b   1.000
_cell.length_c   1.000
_cell.angle_alpha   90.00
_cell.angle_beta   90.00
_cell.angle_gamma   90.00
#
_symmetry.space_group_name_H-M   'P 1'
#
loop_
_entity.id
_entity.type
_entity.pdbx_description
1 polymer ?
#
loop_
_entity_poly.entity_id
_entity_poly.type
_entity_poly.pdbx_seq_one_letter_code
_entity_poly.pdbx_strand_id
1 'polypeptide(L)'
;KIIEIYTKIVKQYNDENKLKEIWLFGFSRGAYIIRCVAGMIYNCGILKYDSKELIRRAYEIYRSRDPIHDPNGQESKNFKDSFSYSDPTIIKFLGLWDTVSAHGIP
;
A
#
# COMPACT_ATOMS: atom_id res chain seq x y z
N LYS A 1 3.54 8.66 8.74
CA LYS A 1 4.61 7.84 8.11
C LYS A 1 4.09 6.87 7.07
N ILE A 2 3.18 5.92 7.40
CA ILE A 2 2.63 4.97 6.40
C ILE A 2 1.98 5.71 5.21
N ILE A 3 0.99 6.57 5.48
CA ILE A 3 0.30 7.38 4.46
C ILE A 3 1.29 8.18 3.62
N GLU A 4 2.24 8.86 4.26
CA GLU A 4 3.25 9.67 3.58
C GLU A 4 4.11 8.86 2.60
N ILE A 5 4.56 7.67 3.00
CA ILE A 5 5.34 6.78 2.14
C ILE A 5 4.48 6.28 0.98
N TYR A 6 3.25 5.84 1.25
CA TYR A 6 2.32 5.43 0.21
C TYR A 6 2.01 6.56 -0.78
N THR A 7 1.81 7.80 -0.32
CA THR A 7 1.65 8.99 -1.16
C THR A 7 2.87 9.22 -2.06
N LYS A 8 4.09 9.11 -1.50
CA LYS A 8 5.33 9.25 -2.29
C LYS A 8 5.43 8.18 -3.37
N ILE A 9 5.07 6.94 -3.05
CA ILE A 9 5.03 5.84 -4.01
C ILE A 9 4.04 6.14 -5.14
N VAL A 10 2.79 6.50 -4.82
CA VAL A 10 1.76 6.85 -5.81
C VAL A 10 2.27 7.95 -6.75
N LYS A 11 2.84 9.02 -6.20
CA LYS A 11 3.40 10.13 -6.98
C LYS A 11 4.50 9.67 -7.95
N GLN A 12 5.43 8.84 -7.48
CA GLN A 12 6.55 8.37 -8.30
C GLN A 12 6.10 7.35 -9.35
N TYR A 13 5.13 6.50 -9.03
CA TYR A 13 4.63 5.47 -9.94
C TYR A 13 3.80 6.05 -11.09
N ASN A 14 3.17 7.22 -10.86
CA ASN A 14 2.41 7.96 -11.88
C ASN A 14 3.31 8.75 -12.84
N ASP A 15 4.62 8.80 -12.60
CA ASP A 15 5.58 9.42 -13.51
C ASP A 15 5.87 8.47 -14.68
N GLU A 16 5.30 8.79 -15.85
CA GLU A 16 5.40 7.96 -17.06
C GLU A 16 6.83 7.85 -17.60
N ASN A 17 7.74 8.75 -17.21
CA ASN A 17 9.13 8.74 -17.66
C ASN A 17 10.02 7.76 -16.87
N LYS A 18 9.45 7.03 -15.91
CA LYS A 18 10.20 6.14 -15.01
C LYS A 18 9.80 4.68 -15.16
N LEU A 19 10.78 3.81 -14.98
CA LEU A 19 10.54 2.38 -14.83
C LEU A 19 9.74 2.13 -13.55
N LYS A 20 8.73 1.29 -13.68
CA LYS A 20 7.74 1.00 -12.64
C LYS A 20 8.15 -0.23 -11.84
N GLU A 21 9.08 -0.04 -10.92
CA GLU A 21 9.51 -1.08 -9.99
C GLU A 21 9.48 -0.57 -8.56
N ILE A 22 8.84 -1.32 -7.66
CA ILE A 22 8.86 -1.00 -6.24
C ILE A 22 9.73 -1.99 -5.49
N TRP A 23 10.76 -1.45 -4.85
CA TRP A 23 11.65 -2.16 -3.94
C TRP A 23 11.50 -1.56 -2.55
N LEU A 24 11.12 -2.38 -1.58
CA LEU A 24 10.83 -1.94 -0.22
C LEU A 24 11.85 -2.51 0.76
N PHE A 25 12.43 -1.63 1.58
CA PHE A 25 13.41 -1.98 2.60
C PHE A 25 13.03 -1.38 3.95
N GLY A 26 13.13 -2.16 5.02
CA GLY A 26 12.87 -1.66 6.37
C GLY A 26 13.68 -2.40 7.42
N PHE A 27 14.07 -1.68 8.47
CA PHE A 27 14.80 -2.20 9.62
C PHE A 27 14.10 -1.82 10.93
N SER A 28 14.01 -2.73 11.91
CA SER A 28 13.40 -2.47 13.22
C SER A 28 11.98 -1.89 13.11
N ARG A 29 11.69 -0.75 13.74
CA ARG A 29 10.40 -0.03 13.59
C ARG A 29 10.08 0.33 12.13
N GLY A 30 11.09 0.58 11.31
CA GLY A 30 10.92 0.83 9.88
C GLY A 30 10.37 -0.39 9.14
N ALA A 31 10.77 -1.59 9.55
CA ALA A 31 10.28 -2.82 8.94
C ALA A 31 8.77 -3.01 9.13
N TYR A 32 8.24 -2.65 10.31
CA TYR A 32 6.80 -2.62 10.56
C TYR A 32 6.07 -1.63 9.62
N ILE A 33 6.57 -0.40 9.50
CA ILE A 33 5.96 0.63 8.64
C ILE A 33 5.90 0.15 7.19
N ILE A 34 6.98 -0.45 6.70
CA ILE A 34 7.08 -0.93 5.32
C ILE A 34 6.16 -2.13 5.08
N ARG A 35 5.98 -3.02 6.07
CA ARG A 35 4.97 -4.08 5.99
C ARG A 35 3.56 -3.51 5.85
N CYS A 36 3.22 -2.46 6.59
CA CYS A 36 1.93 -1.78 6.44
C CYS A 36 1.76 -1.15 5.05
N VAL A 37 2.81 -0.52 4.51
CA VAL A 37 2.79 0.05 3.16
C VAL A 37 2.58 -1.06 2.12
N ALA A 38 3.30 -2.18 2.23
CA ALA A 38 3.10 -3.33 1.36
C ALA A 38 1.67 -3.88 1.46
N GLY A 39 1.10 -3.95 2.67
CA GLY A 39 -0.28 -4.32 2.90
C GLY A 39 -1.30 -3.36 2.26
N MET A 40 -1.06 -2.05 2.32
CA MET A 40 -1.89 -1.05 1.63
C MET A 40 -1.83 -1.24 0.11
N ILE A 41 -0.64 -1.45 -0.45
CA ILE A 41 -0.45 -1.70 -1.88
C ILE A 41 -1.18 -2.99 -2.28
N TYR A 42 -1.09 -4.04 -1.47
CA TYR A 42 -1.78 -5.29 -1.73
C TYR A 42 -3.31 -5.14 -1.65
N ASN A 43 -3.82 -4.41 -0.66
CA ASN A 43 -5.26 -4.24 -0.45
C ASN A 43 -5.87 -3.31 -1.52
N CYS A 44 -5.30 -2.12 -1.71
CA CYS A 44 -5.89 -1.06 -2.51
C CYS A 44 -5.22 -0.82 -3.87
N GLY A 45 -4.04 -1.41 -4.14
CA GLY A 45 -3.24 -1.14 -5.34
C GLY A 45 -2.42 0.14 -5.25
N ILE A 46 -1.85 0.57 -6.38
CA ILE A 46 -1.28 1.91 -6.54
C ILE A 46 -2.27 2.79 -7.29
N LEU A 47 -2.65 3.91 -6.67
CA LEU A 47 -3.63 4.85 -7.22
C LEU A 47 -3.11 5.53 -8.48
N LYS A 48 -3.97 5.63 -9.50
CA LYS A 48 -3.71 6.36 -10.76
C LYS A 48 -3.69 7.89 -10.57
N TYR A 49 -4.22 8.37 -9.44
CA TYR A 49 -4.39 9.79 -9.14
C TYR A 49 -3.74 10.15 -7.81
N ASP A 50 -2.99 11.25 -7.77
CA ASP A 50 -2.47 11.85 -6.54
C ASP A 50 -3.56 12.67 -5.84
N SER A 51 -4.62 11.99 -5.39
CA SER A 51 -5.71 12.60 -4.62
C SER A 51 -5.54 12.29 -3.14
N LYS A 52 -5.45 13.35 -2.31
CA LYS A 52 -5.38 13.22 -0.85
C LYS A 52 -6.59 12.46 -0.29
N GLU A 53 -7.78 12.66 -0.86
CA GLU A 53 -9.00 11.98 -0.42
C GLU A 53 -8.96 10.49 -0.73
N LEU A 54 -8.51 10.11 -1.93
CA LEU A 54 -8.36 8.71 -2.31
C LEU A 54 -7.28 8.01 -1.47
N ILE A 55 -6.16 8.69 -1.21
CA ILE A 55 -5.11 8.18 -0.33
C ILE A 55 -5.65 7.93 1.09
N ARG A 56 -6.45 8.87 1.62
CA ARG A 56 -7.09 8.74 2.93
C ARG A 56 -8.06 7.56 2.95
N ARG A 57 -8.91 7.43 1.92
CA ARG A 57 -9.86 6.33 1.77
C ARG A 57 -9.17 4.98 1.65
N ALA A 58 -8.08 4.88 0.89
CA ALA A 58 -7.28 3.65 0.79
C ALA A 58 -6.72 3.24 2.16
N TYR A 59 -6.27 4.20 2.97
CA TYR A 59 -5.82 3.94 4.33
C TYR A 59 -6.95 3.49 5.26
N GLU A 60 -8.15 4.08 5.13
CA GLU A 60 -9.34 3.66 5.91
C GLU A 60 -9.76 2.23 5.57
N ILE A 61 -9.84 1.89 4.29
CA ILE A 61 -10.10 0.52 3.82
C ILE A 61 -9.06 -0.43 4.42
N TYR A 62 -7.77 -0.12 4.26
CA TYR A 62 -6.69 -0.94 4.78
C TYR A 62 -6.74 -1.14 6.31
N ARG A 63 -7.15 -0.12 7.06
CA ARG A 63 -7.17 -0.20 8.53
C ARG A 63 -8.44 -0.84 9.09
N SER A 64 -9.48 -0.92 8.29
CA SER A 64 -10.75 -1.53 8.68
C SER A 64 -10.58 -3.01 9.02
N ARG A 65 -11.38 -3.49 9.97
CA ARG A 65 -11.45 -4.91 10.35
C ARG A 65 -12.69 -5.60 9.78
N ASP A 66 -13.47 -4.86 8.99
CA ASP A 66 -14.63 -5.41 8.31
C ASP A 66 -14.16 -6.29 7.14
N PRO A 67 -14.61 -7.55 7.03
CA PRO A 67 -14.25 -8.44 5.93
C PRO A 67 -14.51 -7.87 4.52
N ILE A 68 -15.43 -6.91 4.37
CA ILE A 68 -15.66 -6.25 3.08
C ILE A 68 -14.45 -5.43 2.60
N HIS A 69 -13.59 -5.01 3.53
CA HIS A 69 -12.37 -4.25 3.29
C HIS A 69 -11.10 -5.10 3.32
N ASP A 70 -11.22 -6.43 3.47
CA ASP A 70 -10.09 -7.33 3.27
C ASP A 70 -9.60 -7.26 1.80
N PRO A 71 -8.35 -7.67 1.49
CA PRO A 71 -7.83 -7.64 0.12
C PRO A 71 -8.68 -8.35 -0.93
N ASN A 72 -9.47 -9.35 -0.50
CA ASN A 72 -10.41 -10.08 -1.37
C ASN A 72 -11.88 -9.65 -1.18
N GLY A 73 -12.15 -8.73 -0.24
CA GLY A 73 -13.45 -8.16 0.03
C GLY A 73 -13.97 -7.29 -1.11
N GLN A 74 -15.28 -7.12 -1.16
CA GLN A 74 -15.94 -6.46 -2.28
C GLN A 74 -15.51 -4.99 -2.43
N GLU A 75 -15.43 -4.24 -1.34
CA GLU A 75 -15.07 -2.81 -1.38
C GLU A 75 -13.61 -2.61 -1.78
N SER A 76 -12.70 -3.45 -1.32
CA SER A 76 -11.28 -3.37 -1.71
C SER A 76 -11.06 -3.67 -3.18
N LYS A 77 -11.75 -4.69 -3.72
CA LYS A 77 -11.75 -4.99 -5.16
C LYS A 77 -12.30 -3.83 -5.97
N ASN A 78 -13.51 -3.36 -5.63
CA ASN A 78 -14.16 -2.23 -6.29
C ASN A 78 -13.28 -0.98 -6.28
N PHE A 79 -12.66 -0.69 -5.14
CA PHE A 79 -11.76 0.45 -4.98
C PHE A 79 -10.52 0.30 -5.87
N LYS A 80 -9.88 -0.87 -5.88
CA LYS A 80 -8.70 -1.14 -6.70
C LYS A 80 -9.02 -1.04 -8.19
N ASP A 81 -10.13 -1.63 -8.64
CA ASP A 81 -10.54 -1.61 -10.05
C ASP A 81 -10.85 -0.19 -10.52
N SER A 82 -11.48 0.62 -9.66
CA SER A 82 -11.87 2.00 -9.98
C SER A 82 -10.70 2.97 -9.98
N PHE A 83 -9.78 2.87 -9.00
CA PHE A 83 -8.83 3.94 -8.71
C PHE A 83 -7.35 3.56 -8.88
N SER A 84 -7.03 2.28 -9.03
CA SER A 84 -5.65 1.80 -9.07
C SER A 84 -5.27 1.20 -10.42
N TYR A 85 -3.97 1.07 -10.66
CA TYR A 85 -3.46 0.29 -11.79
C TYR A 85 -3.83 -1.19 -11.64
N SER A 86 -4.16 -1.83 -12.75
CA SER A 86 -4.53 -3.25 -12.83
C SER A 86 -3.33 -4.21 -12.79
N ASP A 87 -2.11 -3.68 -12.60
CA ASP A 87 -0.88 -4.48 -12.63
C ASP A 87 -0.75 -5.32 -11.34
N PRO A 88 -0.77 -6.67 -11.45
CA PRO A 88 -0.84 -7.54 -10.29
C PRO A 88 0.46 -7.60 -9.47
N THR A 89 1.60 -7.06 -9.93
CA THR A 89 2.88 -7.29 -9.24
C THR A 89 3.80 -6.08 -9.17
N ILE A 90 3.40 -5.14 -8.32
CA ILE A 90 4.08 -3.86 -8.18
C ILE A 90 5.35 -3.97 -7.30
N ILE A 91 5.34 -4.78 -6.24
CA ILE A 91 6.48 -4.91 -5.31
C ILE A 91 7.40 -6.04 -5.77
N LYS A 92 8.60 -5.70 -6.24
CA LYS A 92 9.62 -6.65 -6.72
C LYS A 92 10.42 -7.29 -5.59
N PHE A 93 10.61 -6.55 -4.49
CA PHE A 93 11.35 -7.02 -3.34
C PHE A 93 10.84 -6.37 -2.06
N LEU A 94 10.80 -7.17 -0.99
CA LEU A 94 10.45 -6.72 0.36
C LEU A 94 11.51 -7.24 1.34
N GLY A 95 12.52 -6.42 1.59
CA GLY A 95 13.60 -6.70 2.52
C GLY A 95 13.32 -6.12 3.90
N LEU A 96 12.97 -6.96 4.86
CA LEU A 96 12.66 -6.56 6.23
C LEU A 96 13.62 -7.23 7.21
N TRP A 97 14.31 -6.43 8.04
CA TRP A 97 15.27 -6.92 9.04
C TRP A 97 14.90 -6.49 10.45
N ASP A 98 15.25 -7.34 11.42
CA ASP A 98 15.08 -7.10 12.86
C ASP A 98 13.64 -6.65 13.22
N THR A 99 12.63 -7.33 12.67
CA THR A 99 11.23 -6.97 12.95
C THR A 99 10.91 -7.36 14.39
N VAL A 100 11.10 -6.44 15.33
CA VAL A 100 10.50 -6.57 16.65
C VAL A 100 8.99 -6.68 16.49
N SER A 101 8.41 -7.71 17.09
CA SER A 101 6.97 -7.91 17.16
C SER A 101 6.34 -6.76 17.94
N ALA A 102 6.02 -5.67 17.24
CA ALA A 102 5.11 -4.65 17.76
C ALA A 102 3.75 -5.34 17.91
N HIS A 103 3.39 -5.66 19.14
CA HIS A 103 2.10 -6.23 19.48
C HIS A 103 0.99 -5.38 18.86
N GLY A 104 0.15 -6.01 18.03
CA GLY A 104 -1.06 -5.41 17.48
C GLY A 104 -0.91 -4.96 16.03
N ILE A 105 -1.12 -5.88 15.11
CA ILE A 105 -2.03 -5.88 13.93
C ILE A 105 -1.92 -7.30 13.36
N PRO A 106 -3.02 -8.04 13.11
CA PRO A 106 -4.34 -7.58 12.62
C PRO A 106 -5.21 -6.83 13.65
#